data_AF-A0A971NKN8-F1
#
_entry.id   AF-A0A971NKN8-F1
#
_cell.length_a   1.000
_cell.length_b   1.000
_cell.length_c   1.000
_cell.angle_alpha   90.00
_cell.angle_beta   90.00
_cell.angle_gamma   90.00
#
_symmetry.space_group_name_H-M   'P 1'
#
loop_
_entity.id
_entity.type
_entity.pdbx_description
1 polymer ?
#
loop_
_entity_poly.entity_id
_entity_poly.type
_entity_poly.pdbx_seq_one_letter_code
_entity_poly.pdbx_strand_id
1 'polypeptide(L)'
;MEKIFLLAGIAGSVGGLCLLVYQGLMYLMHNTWTQYSVLTLVEKGPDFLADTVRSVPAAANALAACPLFAALIVAGLVLLFIGSMLRNRYG
;
A
#
# COMPACT_ATOMS: atom_id res chain seq x y z
N MET A 1 15.83 12.61 -8.36
CA MET A 1 15.10 11.99 -7.24
C MET A 1 13.61 12.34 -7.25
N GLU A 2 13.23 13.61 -7.46
CA GLU A 2 11.81 14.04 -7.53
C GLU A 2 10.92 13.18 -8.45
N LYS A 3 11.36 12.90 -9.68
CA LYS A 3 10.62 12.07 -10.65
C LYS A 3 10.33 10.65 -10.13
N ILE A 4 11.21 10.10 -9.30
CA ILE A 4 11.06 8.75 -8.71
C ILE A 4 9.93 8.78 -7.67
N PHE A 5 9.88 9.81 -6.81
CA PHE A 5 8.80 9.98 -5.84
C PHE A 5 7.45 10.21 -6.51
N LEU A 6 7.41 11.02 -7.57
CA LEU A 6 6.21 11.23 -8.37
C LEU A 6 5.72 9.93 -9.02
N LEU A 7 6.59 9.20 -9.71
CA LEU A 7 6.23 7.93 -10.36
C LEU A 7 5.80 6.86 -9.34
N ALA A 8 6.52 6.74 -8.23
CA ALA A 8 6.17 5.81 -7.15
C ALA A 8 4.83 6.18 -6.50
N GLY A 9 4.55 7.49 -6.34
CA GLY A 9 3.28 7.97 -5.83
C GLY A 9 2.10 7.68 -6.75
N ILE A 10 2.26 7.87 -8.07
CA ILE A 10 1.26 7.50 -9.07
C ILE A 10 1.05 5.98 -9.05
N ALA A 11 2.13 5.20 -9.12
CA ALA A 11 2.06 3.74 -9.12
C ALA A 11 1.38 3.18 -7.87
N GLY A 12 1.69 3.73 -6.69
CA GLY A 12 1.05 3.35 -5.43
C GLY A 12 -0.45 3.68 -5.41
N SER A 13 -0.82 4.89 -5.82
CA SER A 13 -2.21 5.34 -5.83
C SER A 13 -3.07 4.55 -6.83
N VAL A 14 -2.56 4.37 -8.05
CA VAL A 14 -3.22 3.58 -9.10
C VAL A 14 -3.30 2.11 -8.70
N GLY A 15 -2.22 1.54 -8.15
CA GLY A 15 -2.20 0.16 -7.67
C GLY A 15 -3.24 -0.08 -6.56
N GLY A 16 -3.36 0.86 -5.61
CA GLY A 16 -4.39 0.79 -4.57
C GLY A 16 -5.82 0.86 -5.12
N LEU A 17 -6.09 1.76 -6.07
CA LEU A 17 -7.39 1.83 -6.76
C LEU A 17 -7.71 0.55 -7.56
N CYS A 18 -6.73 0.03 -8.31
CA CYS A 18 -6.90 -1.21 -9.06
C CYS A 18 -7.25 -2.39 -8.13
N LEU A 19 -6.60 -2.48 -6.96
CA LEU A 19 -6.91 -3.52 -5.99
C LEU A 19 -8.28 -3.36 -5.33
N LEU A 20 -8.73 -2.13 -5.09
CA LEU A 20 -10.09 -1.87 -4.64
C LEU A 20 -11.13 -2.35 -5.67
N VAL A 21 -10.92 -2.00 -6.94
CA VAL A 21 -11.79 -2.45 -8.04
C VAL A 21 -11.75 -3.97 -8.19
N TYR A 22 -10.58 -4.59 -8.11
CA TYR A 22 -10.42 -6.04 -8.18
C TYR A 22 -11.16 -6.76 -7.04
N GLN A 23 -10.99 -6.31 -5.79
CA GLN A 23 -11.71 -6.88 -4.65
C GLN A 23 -13.24 -6.71 -4.79
N GLY A 24 -13.69 -5.55 -5.28
CA GLY A 24 -15.10 -5.30 -5.55
C GLY A 24 -15.68 -6.20 -6.64
N LEU A 25 -14.95 -6.40 -7.74
CA LEU A 25 -15.34 -7.32 -8.82
C LEU A 25 -15.37 -8.78 -8.34
N MET A 26 -14.36 -9.21 -7.58
CA MET A 26 -14.32 -10.56 -7.03
C MET A 26 -15.47 -10.81 -6.04
N TYR A 27 -15.81 -9.81 -5.23
CA TYR A 27 -16.98 -9.85 -4.35
C TYR A 27 -18.28 -10.03 -5.14
N LEU A 28 -18.47 -9.26 -6.22
CA LEU A 28 -19.64 -9.37 -7.10
C LEU A 28 -19.73 -10.75 -7.77
N MET A 29 -18.59 -11.35 -8.13
CA MET A 29 -18.54 -12.65 -8.81
C MET A 29 -18.71 -13.84 -7.87
N HIS A 30 -18.10 -13.82 -6.68
CA HIS A 30 -18.00 -14.99 -5.80
C HIS A 30 -18.79 -14.81 -4.49
N ASN A 31 -19.48 -13.68 -4.31
CA ASN A 31 -20.24 -13.31 -3.11
C ASN A 31 -19.44 -13.47 -1.80
N THR A 32 -18.11 -13.37 -1.90
CA THR A 32 -17.17 -13.54 -0.78
C THR A 32 -16.18 -12.39 -0.82
N TRP A 33 -15.99 -11.71 0.31
CA TRP A 33 -15.08 -10.58 0.42
C TRP A 33 -13.68 -11.06 0.82
N THR A 34 -12.79 -11.22 -0.15
CA THR A 34 -11.39 -11.56 0.09
C THR A 34 -10.58 -10.29 0.38
N GLN A 35 -10.42 -9.98 1.66
CA GLN A 35 -9.63 -8.82 2.07
C GLN A 35 -8.13 -9.14 2.02
N TYR A 36 -7.40 -8.44 1.14
CA TYR A 36 -5.94 -8.40 1.20
C TYR A 36 -5.50 -7.36 2.23
N SER A 37 -4.72 -7.77 3.23
CA SER A 37 -4.19 -6.89 4.28
C SER A 37 -2.75 -6.48 3.98
N VAL A 38 -2.27 -5.40 4.60
CA VAL A 38 -0.86 -4.99 4.49
C VAL A 38 0.08 -6.10 4.98
N LEU A 39 -0.36 -6.88 5.98
CA LEU A 39 0.37 -8.05 6.43
C LEU A 39 0.59 -9.07 5.31
N THR A 40 -0.41 -9.30 4.44
CA THR A 40 -0.26 -10.19 3.28
C THR A 40 0.86 -9.72 2.34
N LEU A 41 1.05 -8.41 2.17
CA LEU A 41 2.15 -7.86 1.38
C LEU A 41 3.49 -8.08 2.06
N VAL A 42 3.55 -7.90 3.38
CA VAL A 42 4.75 -8.11 4.17
C VAL A 42 5.18 -9.58 4.14
N GLU A 43 4.23 -10.50 4.26
CA GLU A 43 4.49 -11.95 4.22
C GLU A 43 4.88 -12.46 2.82
N LYS A 44 4.45 -11.77 1.75
CA LYS A 44 4.85 -12.06 0.37
C LYS A 44 6.06 -11.26 -0.10
N GLY A 45 6.52 -10.32 0.73
CA GLY A 45 7.65 -9.46 0.47
C GLY A 45 8.98 -10.08 0.91
N PRO A 46 10.03 -9.26 1.02
CA PRO A 46 11.31 -9.71 1.56
C PRO A 46 11.21 -10.28 2.98
N ASP A 47 11.94 -11.36 3.24
CA ASP A 47 11.91 -12.07 4.54
C ASP A 47 12.20 -11.15 5.74
N PHE A 48 13.08 -10.15 5.56
CA PHE A 48 13.42 -9.20 6.63
C PHE A 48 12.21 -8.37 7.11
N LEU A 49 11.25 -8.05 6.23
CA LEU A 49 10.04 -7.32 6.61
C LEU A 49 9.11 -8.23 7.42
N ALA A 50 8.97 -9.48 7.01
CA ALA A 50 8.17 -10.47 7.72
C ALA A 50 8.74 -10.72 9.12
N ASP A 51 10.05 -10.89 9.25
CA ASP A 51 10.69 -11.11 10.56
C ASP A 51 10.59 -9.89 11.47
N THR A 52 10.73 -8.67 10.93
CA THR A 52 10.55 -7.44 11.69
C THR A 52 9.12 -7.32 12.22
N VAL A 53 8.12 -7.58 11.39
CA VAL A 53 6.71 -7.50 11.80
C VAL A 53 6.34 -8.62 12.78
N ARG A 54 6.91 -9.82 12.62
CA ARG A 54 6.73 -10.94 13.57
C ARG A 54 7.34 -10.66 14.94
N SER A 55 8.46 -9.92 15.00
CA SER A 55 9.08 -9.52 16.27
C SER A 55 8.25 -8.52 17.08
N VAL A 56 7.26 -7.85 16.45
CA VAL A 56 6.41 -6.85 17.09
C VAL A 56 4.93 -7.24 16.92
N PRO A 57 4.31 -7.94 17.88
CA PRO A 57 2.93 -8.43 17.73
C PRO A 57 1.90 -7.30 17.55
N ALA A 58 2.15 -6.12 18.12
CA ALA A 58 1.32 -4.94 17.90
C ALA A 58 1.34 -4.46 16.43
N ALA A 59 2.50 -4.52 15.78
CA ALA A 59 2.64 -4.17 14.37
C ALA A 59 1.94 -5.22 13.49
N ALA A 60 2.12 -6.51 13.76
CA ALA A 60 1.43 -7.57 13.04
C ALA A 60 -0.09 -7.41 13.07
N ASN A 61 -0.67 -7.13 14.25
CA ASN A 61 -2.12 -6.90 14.38
C ASN A 61 -2.58 -5.64 13.64
N ALA A 62 -1.82 -4.53 13.72
CA ALA A 62 -2.15 -3.30 13.00
C ALA A 62 -2.09 -3.50 11.47
N LEU A 63 -1.09 -4.23 10.97
CA LEU A 63 -0.94 -4.53 9.55
C LEU A 63 -1.97 -5.53 9.03
N ALA A 64 -2.43 -6.47 9.88
CA ALA A 64 -3.51 -7.39 9.55
C ALA A 64 -4.87 -6.67 9.43
N ALA A 65 -5.12 -5.70 10.32
CA ALA A 65 -6.34 -4.90 10.30
C ALA A 65 -6.37 -3.87 9.17
N CYS A 66 -5.21 -3.49 8.62
CA CYS A 66 -5.13 -2.48 7.58
C CYS A 66 -5.42 -3.07 6.19
N PRO A 67 -6.47 -2.61 5.48
CA PRO A 67 -6.73 -3.05 4.12
C PRO A 67 -5.66 -2.50 3.17
N LEU A 68 -5.08 -3.40 2.38
CA LEU A 68 -3.93 -3.13 1.55
C LEU A 68 -4.18 -2.04 0.49
N PHE A 69 -5.40 -1.98 -0.06
CA PHE A 69 -5.76 -0.93 -1.03
C PHE A 69 -5.69 0.46 -0.40
N ALA A 70 -6.16 0.61 0.85
CA ALA A 70 -6.15 1.90 1.55
C ALA A 70 -4.72 2.31 1.89
N ALA A 71 -3.91 1.36 2.35
CA ALA A 71 -2.49 1.60 2.62
C ALA A 71 -1.72 2.05 1.38
N LEU A 72 -1.96 1.42 0.22
CA LEU A 72 -1.34 1.79 -1.05
C LEU A 72 -1.77 3.18 -1.54
N ILE A 73 -3.05 3.53 -1.40
CA ILE A 73 -3.54 4.87 -1.75
C ILE A 73 -2.89 5.92 -0.84
N VAL A 74 -2.86 5.70 0.48
CA VAL A 74 -2.24 6.63 1.43
C VAL A 74 -0.75 6.76 1.17
N ALA A 75 -0.03 5.65 0.98
CA ALA A 75 1.40 5.66 0.67
C ALA A 75 1.67 6.40 -0.67
N GLY A 76 0.84 6.15 -1.68
CA GLY A 76 0.90 6.85 -2.96
C GLY A 76 0.73 8.36 -2.82
N LEU A 77 -0.29 8.80 -2.08
CA LEU A 77 -0.55 10.22 -1.80
C LEU A 77 0.59 10.88 -1.00
N VAL A 78 1.14 10.18 -0.01
CA VAL A 78 2.30 10.67 0.76
C VAL A 78 3.53 10.86 -0.14
N LEU A 79 3.81 9.91 -1.03
CA LEU A 79 4.92 10.02 -1.99
C LEU A 79 4.71 11.17 -2.99
N LEU A 80 3.47 11.38 -3.46
CA LEU A 80 3.13 12.52 -4.31
C LEU A 80 3.32 13.85 -3.57
N PHE A 81 2.91 13.92 -2.31
CA PHE A 81 3.08 15.11 -1.48
C PHE A 81 4.56 15.44 -1.24
N ILE A 82 5.37 14.43 -0.90
CA ILE A 82 6.82 14.58 -0.73
C ILE A 82 7.47 15.00 -2.06
N GLY A 83 7.09 14.36 -3.18
CA GLY A 83 7.55 14.74 -4.51
C GLY A 83 7.21 16.19 -4.86
N SER A 84 6.00 16.65 -4.54
CA SER A 84 5.56 18.03 -4.74
C SER A 84 6.34 19.03 -3.86
N MET A 85 6.58 18.70 -2.59
CA MET A 85 7.40 19.52 -1.69
C MET A 85 8.85 19.64 -2.17
N LEU A 86 9.44 18.53 -2.63
CA LEU A 86 10.79 18.53 -3.20
C LEU A 86 10.87 19.35 -4.47
N ARG A 87 9.88 19.23 -5.36
CA ARG A 87 9.77 20.06 -6.57
C ARG A 87 9.67 21.54 -6.23
N ASN A 88 8.88 21.89 -5.23
CA ASN A 88 8.68 23.29 -4.85
C ASN A 88 9.91 23.92 -4.15
N ARG A 89 10.78 23.10 -3.54
CA ARG A 89 12.00 23.57 -2.88
C ARG A 89 13.26 23.54 -3.75
N TYR A 90 13.33 22.63 -4.71
CA TYR A 90 14.54 22.36 -5.51
C TYR A 90 14.33 22.49 -7.03
N GLY A 91 13.12 22.84 -7.47
CA GLY A 91 12.75 23.05 -8.87
C GLY A 91 12.56 24.51 -9.24
#